data_AF-A0A835BH75-F1
#
_entry.id   AF-A0A835BH75-F1
#
_cell.length_a   1.000
_cell.length_b   1.000
_cell.length_c   1.000
_cell.angle_alpha   90.00
_cell.angle_beta   90.00
_cell.angle_gamma   90.00
#
_symmetry.space_group_name_H-M   'P 1'
#
loop_
_entity.id
_entity.type
_entity.pdbx_description
1 polymer ?
#
loop_
_entity_poly.entity_id
_entity_poly.type
_entity_poly.pdbx_seq_one_letter_code
_entity_poly.pdbx_strand_id
1 'polypeptide(L)' 'MHDITGRPGQTAVLLVNGTGPPNPSMPAGSRFGDTTAIDDFLTEGSGVDSQPVGRAQGTYMLASLREPVLGAGA' A
#
# COMPACT_ATOMS: atom_id res chain seq x y z
N MET A 1 -10.86 3.82 -2.43
CA MET A 1 -9.81 2.78 -2.46
C MET A 1 -9.60 2.32 -1.04
N HIS A 2 -9.53 1.01 -0.83
CA HIS A 2 -9.35 0.43 0.51
C HIS A 2 -8.11 -0.47 0.50
N ASP A 3 -6.97 0.07 0.93
CA ASP A 3 -5.71 -0.65 1.09
C ASP A 3 -5.77 -1.46 2.40
N ILE A 4 -6.02 -2.77 2.29
CA ILE A 4 -6.19 -3.66 3.44
C ILE A 4 -4.93 -4.52 3.57
N THR A 5 -4.16 -4.29 4.65
CA THR A 5 -2.92 -5.03 4.95
C THR A 5 -3.04 -5.88 6.21
N GLY A 6 -2.36 -7.03 6.27
CA GLY A 6 -2.03 -7.72 7.53
C GLY A 6 -3.19 -8.43 8.23
N ARG A 7 -4.29 -8.73 7.52
CA ARG A 7 -5.46 -9.44 8.05
C ARG A 7 -6.08 -10.38 7.01
N PRO A 8 -6.92 -11.36 7.39
CA PRO A 8 -7.68 -12.14 6.44
C PRO A 8 -8.49 -11.24 5.50
N GLY A 9 -8.47 -11.56 4.20
CA GLY A 9 -9.07 -10.70 3.16
C GLY A 9 -8.24 -9.45 2.83
N GLN A 10 -6.94 -9.45 3.11
CA GLN A 10 -6.04 -8.40 2.63
C GLN A 10 -6.08 -8.28 1.11
N THR A 11 -6.04 -7.04 0.63
CA THR A 11 -5.98 -6.67 -0.77
C THR A 11 -4.60 -6.16 -1.18
N ALA A 12 -3.70 -6.04 -0.20
CA ALA A 12 -2.35 -5.53 -0.36
C ALA A 12 -1.31 -6.47 0.28
N VAL A 13 -0.23 -6.75 -0.46
CA VAL A 13 0.81 -7.70 -0.06
C VAL A 13 2.21 -7.13 -0.34
N LEU A 14 3.07 -7.13 0.68
CA LEU A 14 4.49 -6.80 0.51
C LEU A 14 5.16 -7.83 -0.38
N LEU A 15 5.60 -7.41 -1.57
CA LEU A 15 6.35 -8.23 -2.52
C LEU A 15 7.85 -8.13 -2.30
N VAL A 16 8.34 -6.91 -2.08
CA VAL A 16 9.76 -6.62 -1.87
C VAL A 16 9.91 -6.02 -0.49
N ASN A 17 10.71 -6.66 0.35
CA ASN A 17 11.18 -6.10 1.61
C ASN A 17 12.46 -5.31 1.31
N GLY A 18 12.35 -3.98 1.33
CA GLY A 18 13.44 -3.06 1.01
C GLY A 18 14.65 -3.28 1.92
N THR A 19 15.85 -3.08 1.38
CA THR A 19 17.10 -3.27 2.14
C THR A 19 17.64 -1.97 2.76
N GLY A 20 16.93 -0.86 2.56
CA GLY A 20 17.27 0.44 3.14
C GLY A 20 17.08 0.51 4.66
N PRO A 21 17.56 1.59 5.30
CA PRO A 21 17.26 1.84 6.71
C PRO A 21 15.73 1.97 6.90
N PRO A 22 15.20 1.66 8.11
CA PRO A 22 13.81 1.94 8.43
C PRO A 22 13.48 3.41 8.19
N ASN A 23 12.33 3.70 7.56
CA ASN A 23 11.85 5.06 7.37
C ASN A 23 11.27 5.56 8.70
N PRO A 24 11.80 6.66 9.28
CA PRO A 24 11.42 7.14 10.60
C PRO A 24 9.99 7.71 10.67
N SER A 25 9.39 8.03 9.52
CA SER A 25 8.06 8.67 9.41
C SER A 25 6.96 7.68 9.01
N MET A 26 7.27 6.39 8.90
CA MET A 26 6.35 5.32 8.51
C MET A 26 6.16 4.32 9.67
N PRO A 27 5.16 3.42 9.61
CA PRO A 27 5.00 2.36 10.59
C PRO A 27 6.28 1.56 10.83
N ALA A 28 6.45 1.05 12.06
CA ALA A 28 7.66 0.35 12.46
C ALA A 28 7.97 -0.82 11.51
N GLY A 29 9.19 -0.84 10.98
CA GLY A 29 9.66 -1.87 10.05
C GLY A 29 9.56 -1.51 8.57
N SER A 30 8.84 -0.45 8.19
CA SER A 30 8.81 0.04 6.81
C SER A 30 10.17 0.60 6.36
N ARG A 31 10.61 0.25 5.15
CA ARG A 31 11.93 0.59 4.58
C ARG A 31 11.80 1.19 3.20
N PHE A 32 12.74 2.05 2.84
CA PHE A 32 12.86 2.50 1.47
C PHE A 32 12.99 1.30 0.52
N GLY A 33 12.21 1.31 -0.55
CA GLY A 33 12.13 0.22 -1.53
C GLY A 33 11.13 -0.88 -1.17
N ASP A 34 10.50 -0.84 0.01
CA ASP A 34 9.34 -1.71 0.29
C ASP A 34 8.32 -1.53 -0.82
N THR A 35 8.02 -2.63 -1.53
CA THR A 35 7.10 -2.62 -2.68
C THR A 35 5.94 -3.55 -2.40
N THR A 36 4.74 -3.00 -2.47
CA THR A 36 3.48 -3.70 -2.20
C THR A 36 2.71 -3.84 -3.50
N ALA A 37 2.16 -5.03 -3.79
CA ALA A 37 1.13 -5.20 -4.81
C ALA A 37 -0.25 -5.04 -4.21
N ILE A 38 -1.16 -4.47 -4.99
CA ILE A 38 -2.54 -4.16 -4.58
C ILE A 38 -3.56 -4.67 -5.61
N ASP A 39 -4.72 -5.08 -5.10
CA ASP A 39 -5.96 -5.31 -5.84
C ASP A 39 -7.14 -4.78 -5.00
N ASP A 40 -7.19 -3.46 -4.86
CA ASP A 40 -8.09 -2.77 -3.93
C ASP A 40 -9.42 -2.43 -4.57
N PHE A 41 -10.50 -2.54 -3.80
CA PHE A 41 -11.79 -2.00 -4.23
C PHE A 41 -11.79 -0.47 -4.27
N LEU A 42 -12.29 0.07 -5.37
CA LEU A 42 -12.79 1.44 -5.44
C LEU A 42 -14.28 1.42 -5.12
N THR A 43 -14.72 2.30 -4.23
CA THR A 43 -16.10 2.42 -3.77
C THR A 43 -16.60 3.86 -3.96
N GLU A 44 -17.91 4.05 -4.16
CA GLU A 44 -18.53 5.37 -4.29
C GLU A 44 -18.25 6.29 -3.08
N GLY A 45 -18.34 5.74 -1.86
CA GLY A 45 -18.07 6.43 -0.60
C GLY A 45 -16.79 5.96 0.10
N SER A 46 -16.47 6.58 1.23
CA SER A 46 -15.28 6.26 2.03
C SER A 46 -15.42 5.01 2.92
N GLY A 47 -16.63 4.42 3.03
CA GLY A 47 -16.86 3.21 3.81
C GLY A 47 -16.49 1.95 3.02
N VAL A 48 -15.95 0.93 3.69
CA VAL A 48 -15.59 -0.36 3.06
C VAL A 48 -16.83 -1.13 2.56
N ASP A 49 -17.98 -0.91 3.20
CA ASP A 49 -19.26 -1.52 2.81
C ASP A 49 -20.02 -0.72 1.74
N SER A 50 -19.43 0.38 1.24
CA SER A 50 -20.00 1.18 0.16
C SER A 50 -20.01 0.41 -1.17
N GLN A 51 -20.94 0.77 -2.05
CA GLN A 51 -21.05 0.21 -3.39
C GLN A 51 -19.69 0.22 -4.14
N PRO A 52 -19.19 -0.96 -4.58
CA PRO A 52 -17.99 -1.04 -5.40
C PRO A 52 -18.25 -0.49 -6.81
N VAL A 53 -17.27 0.26 -7.32
CA VAL A 53 -17.30 0.92 -8.65
C VAL A 53 -16.15 0.51 -9.55
N GLY A 54 -15.13 -0.15 -9.00
CA GLY A 54 -13.97 -0.57 -9.77
C GLY A 54 -12.87 -1.14 -8.89
N ARG A 55 -11.68 -1.27 -9.48
CA ARG A 55 -10.48 -1.78 -8.82
C ARG A 55 -9.29 -0.87 -9.10
N ALA A 56 -8.43 -0.70 -8.11
CA ALA A 56 -7.10 -0.15 -8.26
C ALA A 56 -6.11 -1.31 -8.16
N GLN A 57 -5.39 -1.55 -9.26
CA GLN A 57 -4.47 -2.67 -9.41
C GLN A 57 -3.10 -2.13 -9.82
N GLY A 58 -2.05 -2.72 -9.26
CA GLY A 58 -0.68 -2.31 -9.53
C GLY A 58 0.21 -2.52 -8.32
N THR A 59 1.24 -1.68 -8.21
CA THR A 59 2.16 -1.68 -7.09
C THR A 59 2.37 -0.27 -6.55
N TYR A 60 2.77 -0.17 -5.28
CA TYR A 60 3.36 1.06 -4.76
C TYR A 60 4.65 0.75 -4.00
N MET A 61 5.55 1.73 -3.96
CA MET A 61 6.84 1.63 -3.28
C MET A 61 7.01 2.76 -2.27
N LEU A 62 7.55 2.48 -1.08
CA LEU A 62 8.06 3.52 -0.20
C LEU A 62 9.31 4.17 -0.83
N ALA A 63 9.10 5.31 -1.47
CA ALA A 63 10.03 5.93 -2.41
C ALA A 63 10.87 7.06 -1.78
N SER A 64 10.77 7.28 -0.47
CA SER A 64 11.61 8.23 0.26
C SER A 64 12.23 7.59 1.51
N LEU A 65 13.44 8.02 1.83
CA LEU A 65 14.20 7.55 3.00
C LEU A 65 13.67 8.14 4.31
N ARG A 66 12.97 9.28 4.28
CA ARG A 66 12.61 10.05 5.48
C ARG A 66 11.19 10.57 5.50
N GLU A 67 10.61 10.79 4.32
CA GLU A 67 9.26 11.31 4.18
C GLU A 67 8.30 10.17 3.82
N PRO A 68 6.99 10.27 4.13
CA PRO A 68 6.00 9.28 3.78
C PRO A 68 5.57 9.42 2.31
N VAL A 69 6.49 9.12 1.38
CA VAL A 69 6.24 9.23 -0.07
C VAL A 69 6.06 7.84 -0.66
N LEU A 70 4.90 7.61 -1.27
CA LEU A 70 4.61 6.39 -2.03
C LEU A 70 4.68 6.69 -3.53
N GLY A 71 5.53 5.95 -4.25
CA GLY A 71 5.56 5.95 -5.71
C GLY A 71 4.67 4.84 -6.24
N ALA A 72 3.73 5.15 -7.15
CA ALA A 72 2.86 4.16 -7.76
C ALA A 72 3.46 3.61 -9.07
N GLY A 73 3.32 2.30 -9.29
CA GLY A 73 3.65 1.60 -10.53
C GLY A 73 2.42 0.85 -11.05
N ALA A 74 2.22 0.86 -12.37
CA ALA A 74 1.15 0.14 -13.06
C ALA A 74 1.66 -1.17 -13.67
#